data_AF-A0AAR5PF26-F1
#
_entry.id   AF-A0AAR5PF26-F1
#
_cell.length_a   1.000
_cell.length_b   1.000
_cell.length_c   1.000
_cell.angle_alpha   90.00
_cell.angle_beta   90.00
_cell.angle_gamma   90.00
#
_symmetry.space_group_name_H-M   'P 1'
#
loop_
_entity.id
_entity.type
_entity.pdbx_description
1 polymer ?
#
loop_
_entity_poly.entity_id
_entity_poly.type
_entity_poly.pdbx_seq_one_letter_code
_entity_poly.pdbx_strand_id
1 'polypeptide(L)'
;MNPLQIVFCVLTATLIVYSSLINLLEPRLPQFLSRVFRYGKFAVPGKSVFAVEVPKAWFKHFYSLAVVEYICFMGLLSLVYFAGMAVPPQINSILNALYGPDKIALCGKHNVYLAACLLTTQVFRRFYDTQKVSVFGEQSKMNLSHYVVGHLHYLGTILAVLCEAPEFAYTSESHKQLNLITTSISDKISALIFLCAWKHQQDIGQSTKK
;
A
#
# COMPACT_ATOMS: atom_id res chain seq x y z
N MET A 1 -17.08 7.43 9.74
CA MET A 1 -15.91 7.05 8.92
C MET A 1 -15.33 8.31 8.31
N ASN A 2 -14.03 8.52 8.44
CA ASN A 2 -13.38 9.67 7.81
C ASN A 2 -13.23 9.48 6.28
N PRO A 3 -13.02 10.57 5.51
CA PRO A 3 -12.84 10.50 4.06
C PRO A 3 -11.81 9.48 3.59
N LEU A 4 -10.66 9.35 4.27
CA LEU A 4 -9.63 8.38 3.85
C LEU A 4 -10.06 6.93 4.10
N GLN A 5 -10.72 6.64 5.23
CA GLN A 5 -11.33 5.33 5.50
C GLN A 5 -12.38 4.98 4.44
N ILE A 6 -13.22 5.94 4.03
CA ILE A 6 -14.20 5.73 2.96
C ILE A 6 -13.48 5.37 1.66
N VAL A 7 -12.43 6.12 1.28
CA VAL A 7 -11.61 5.83 0.10
C VAL A 7 -10.99 4.44 0.18
N PHE A 8 -10.37 4.07 1.29
CA PHE A 8 -9.76 2.76 1.47
C PHE A 8 -10.80 1.62 1.49
N CYS A 9 -11.96 1.82 2.08
CA CYS A 9 -13.06 0.86 2.04
C CYS A 9 -13.58 0.67 0.62
N VAL A 10 -13.77 1.75 -0.14
CA VAL A 10 -14.19 1.68 -1.55
C VAL A 10 -13.12 0.99 -2.40
N LEU A 11 -11.84 1.34 -2.23
CA LEU A 11 -10.73 0.69 -2.93
C LEU A 11 -10.67 -0.81 -2.62
N THR A 12 -10.77 -1.18 -1.35
CA THR A 12 -10.73 -2.57 -0.89
C THR A 12 -11.94 -3.35 -1.40
N ALA A 13 -13.14 -2.81 -1.28
CA ALA A 13 -14.37 -3.42 -1.79
C ALA A 13 -14.29 -3.61 -3.31
N THR A 14 -13.80 -2.61 -4.03
CA THR A 14 -13.59 -2.69 -5.49
C THR A 14 -12.62 -3.81 -5.82
N LEU A 15 -11.45 -3.87 -5.17
CA LEU A 15 -10.46 -4.92 -5.42
C LEU A 15 -11.01 -6.32 -5.12
N ILE A 16 -11.72 -6.51 -4.01
CA ILE A 16 -12.30 -7.81 -3.63
C ILE A 16 -13.38 -8.21 -4.64
N VAL A 17 -14.39 -7.35 -4.86
CA VAL A 17 -15.51 -7.65 -5.77
C VAL A 17 -14.99 -7.95 -7.17
N TYR A 18 -14.11 -7.13 -7.72
CA TYR A 18 -13.58 -7.37 -9.06
C TYR A 18 -12.67 -8.60 -9.15
N SER A 19 -11.83 -8.85 -8.14
CA SER A 19 -11.01 -10.08 -8.11
C SER A 19 -11.89 -11.33 -8.06
N SER A 20 -12.96 -11.31 -7.27
CA SER A 20 -13.95 -12.39 -7.21
C SER A 20 -14.72 -12.55 -8.52
N LEU A 21 -15.14 -11.44 -9.15
CA LEU A 21 -15.83 -11.46 -10.45
C LEU A 21 -14.95 -12.08 -11.54
N ILE A 22 -13.67 -11.70 -11.60
CA ILE A 22 -12.73 -12.27 -12.57
C ILE A 22 -12.49 -13.75 -12.28
N ASN A 23 -12.27 -14.13 -11.02
CA ASN A 23 -11.94 -15.52 -10.68
C ASN A 23 -13.13 -16.49 -10.81
N LEU A 24 -14.37 -16.03 -10.57
CA LEU A 24 -15.54 -16.89 -10.51
C LEU A 24 -16.43 -16.82 -11.75
N LEU A 25 -16.44 -15.68 -12.44
CA LEU A 25 -17.42 -15.38 -13.49
C LEU A 25 -16.75 -14.94 -14.80
N GLU A 26 -15.46 -15.21 -14.98
CA GLU A 26 -14.69 -14.81 -16.18
C GLU A 26 -15.42 -15.03 -17.51
N PRO A 27 -16.01 -16.21 -17.79
CA PRO A 27 -16.62 -16.48 -19.09
C PRO A 27 -17.90 -15.66 -19.33
N ARG A 28 -18.48 -15.11 -18.27
CA ARG A 28 -19.76 -14.36 -18.29
C ARG A 28 -19.57 -12.86 -18.17
N LEU A 29 -18.33 -12.39 -17.98
CA LEU A 29 -18.06 -10.97 -17.78
C LEU A 29 -18.04 -10.21 -19.12
N PRO A 30 -18.73 -9.06 -19.23
CA PRO A 30 -18.59 -8.16 -20.37
C PRO A 30 -17.12 -7.82 -20.65
N GLN A 31 -16.72 -7.86 -21.91
CA GLN A 31 -15.31 -7.66 -22.30
C GLN A 31 -14.73 -6.32 -21.82
N PHE A 32 -15.55 -5.28 -21.67
CA PHE A 32 -15.08 -3.99 -21.16
C PHE A 32 -14.62 -4.06 -19.69
N LEU A 33 -15.31 -4.82 -18.83
CA LEU A 33 -14.92 -4.99 -17.42
C LEU A 33 -13.62 -5.80 -17.32
N SER A 34 -13.49 -6.85 -18.13
CA SER A 34 -12.26 -7.64 -18.20
C SER A 34 -11.07 -6.81 -18.68
N ARG A 35 -11.27 -5.85 -19.60
CA ARG A 35 -10.23 -4.94 -20.11
C ARG A 35 -9.73 -3.92 -19.10
N VAL A 36 -10.60 -3.44 -18.21
CA VAL A 36 -10.19 -2.46 -17.20
C VAL A 36 -9.14 -3.05 -16.25
N PHE A 37 -9.29 -4.33 -15.88
CA PHE A 37 -8.43 -4.99 -14.90
C PHE A 37 -7.31 -5.84 -15.50
N ARG A 38 -7.52 -6.47 -16.66
CA ARG A 38 -6.47 -7.28 -17.29
C ARG A 38 -5.55 -6.44 -18.14
N TYR A 39 -4.27 -6.53 -17.85
CA TYR A 39 -3.23 -5.81 -18.59
C TYR A 39 -1.97 -6.66 -18.78
N GLY A 40 -1.15 -6.30 -19.76
CA GLY A 40 0.02 -7.06 -20.18
C GLY A 40 -0.29 -8.45 -20.75
N LYS A 41 0.32 -9.51 -20.23
CA LYS A 41 0.18 -10.88 -20.79
C LYS A 41 -1.27 -11.40 -20.83
N PHE A 42 -2.13 -10.84 -19.99
CA PHE A 42 -3.54 -11.22 -19.89
C PHE A 42 -4.48 -10.23 -20.57
N ALA A 43 -3.96 -9.21 -21.29
CA ALA A 43 -4.77 -8.18 -21.93
C ALA A 43 -5.75 -8.77 -22.94
N VAL A 44 -6.98 -8.24 -22.97
CA VAL A 44 -7.98 -8.60 -23.98
C VAL A 44 -7.60 -7.92 -25.31
N PRO A 45 -7.58 -8.64 -26.44
CA PRO A 45 -7.22 -8.07 -27.74
C PRO A 45 -8.18 -6.96 -28.20
N GLY A 46 -7.63 -5.94 -28.86
CA GLY A 46 -8.36 -4.78 -29.39
C GLY A 46 -7.98 -3.44 -28.71
N LYS A 47 -8.28 -2.31 -29.36
CA LYS A 47 -8.04 -0.97 -28.79
C LYS A 47 -9.17 -0.60 -27.82
N SER A 48 -8.82 -0.08 -26.64
CA SER A 48 -9.79 0.54 -25.73
C SER A 48 -10.11 1.96 -26.20
N VAL A 49 -11.39 2.29 -26.31
CA VAL A 49 -11.86 3.66 -26.67
C VAL A 49 -11.96 4.55 -25.42
N PHE A 50 -12.04 3.95 -24.23
CA PHE A 50 -12.43 4.65 -22.99
C PHE A 50 -11.30 4.81 -21.96
N ALA A 51 -10.13 4.23 -22.20
CA ALA A 51 -9.05 4.24 -21.22
C ALA A 51 -7.74 4.69 -21.84
N VAL A 52 -7.15 5.73 -21.25
CA VAL A 52 -5.78 6.15 -21.55
C VAL A 52 -4.83 5.05 -21.05
N GLU A 53 -4.03 4.53 -21.95
CA GLU A 53 -3.08 3.46 -21.67
C GLU A 53 -1.66 4.02 -21.55
N VAL A 54 -0.95 3.60 -20.50
CA VAL A 54 0.47 3.92 -20.27
C VAL A 54 1.33 2.66 -20.36
N PRO A 55 2.63 2.78 -20.68
CA PRO A 55 3.53 1.63 -20.67
C PRO A 55 3.52 0.93 -19.31
N LYS A 56 3.37 -0.39 -19.30
CA LYS A 56 3.43 -1.19 -18.06
C LYS A 56 4.78 -1.01 -17.34
N ALA A 57 5.85 -0.73 -18.09
CA ALA A 57 7.17 -0.42 -17.55
C ALA A 57 7.17 0.78 -16.57
N TRP A 58 6.13 1.63 -16.57
CA TRP A 58 5.99 2.73 -15.61
C TRP A 58 5.82 2.27 -14.17
N PHE A 59 5.58 0.97 -13.92
CA PHE A 59 5.74 0.39 -12.58
C PHE A 59 7.14 0.65 -11.98
N LYS A 60 8.18 0.83 -12.82
CA LYS A 60 9.51 1.24 -12.34
C LYS A 60 9.46 2.61 -11.65
N HIS A 61 8.92 3.62 -12.31
CA HIS A 61 8.81 4.97 -11.75
C HIS A 61 7.91 4.99 -10.52
N PHE A 62 6.79 4.27 -10.62
CA PHE A 62 5.84 4.07 -9.54
C PHE A 62 6.49 3.60 -8.24
N TYR A 63 7.20 2.47 -8.28
CA TYR A 63 7.86 1.93 -7.09
C TYR A 63 9.12 2.71 -6.69
N SER A 64 9.73 3.47 -7.59
CA SER A 64 10.83 4.37 -7.24
C SER A 64 10.36 5.48 -6.31
N LEU A 65 9.21 6.10 -6.65
CA LEU A 65 8.59 7.11 -5.78
C LEU A 65 8.15 6.49 -4.45
N ALA A 66 7.47 5.34 -4.50
CA ALA A 66 7.00 4.66 -3.28
C ALA A 66 8.16 4.34 -2.30
N VAL A 67 9.33 3.91 -2.78
CA VAL A 67 10.48 3.69 -1.88
C VAL A 67 10.92 4.97 -1.18
N VAL A 68 10.98 6.10 -1.90
CA VAL A 68 11.34 7.39 -1.30
C VAL A 68 10.32 7.78 -0.23
N GLU A 69 9.02 7.67 -0.53
CA GLU A 69 7.93 7.95 0.42
C GLU A 69 8.06 7.09 1.68
N TYR A 70 8.34 5.80 1.53
CA TYR A 70 8.44 4.87 2.67
C TYR A 70 9.73 5.05 3.49
N ILE A 71 10.84 5.48 2.87
CA ILE A 71 12.04 5.90 3.60
C ILE A 71 11.73 7.15 4.44
N CYS A 72 11.09 8.16 3.85
CA CYS A 72 10.69 9.37 4.57
C CYS A 72 9.72 9.05 5.71
N PHE A 73 8.75 8.16 5.48
CA PHE A 73 7.81 7.69 6.49
C PHE A 73 8.51 7.00 7.66
N MET A 74 9.41 6.05 7.39
CA MET A 74 10.20 5.38 8.42
C MET A 74 11.10 6.35 9.18
N GLY A 75 11.73 7.28 8.47
CA GLY A 75 12.57 8.32 9.07
C GLY A 75 11.78 9.20 10.03
N LEU A 76 10.62 9.71 9.58
CA LEU A 76 9.70 10.50 10.42
C LEU A 76 9.28 9.73 11.67
N LEU A 77 8.79 8.50 11.53
CA LEU A 77 8.38 7.68 12.68
C LEU A 77 9.54 7.46 13.64
N SER A 78 10.74 7.22 13.13
CA SER A 78 11.93 7.00 13.97
C SER A 78 12.28 8.25 14.77
N LEU A 79 12.23 9.42 14.14
CA LEU A 79 12.51 10.70 14.78
C LEU A 79 11.48 11.05 15.86
N VAL A 80 10.19 10.77 15.61
CA VAL A 80 9.14 11.03 16.61
C VAL A 80 9.20 10.02 17.76
N TYR A 81 9.36 8.73 17.48
CA TYR A 81 9.28 7.68 18.50
C TYR A 81 10.56 7.47 19.31
N PHE A 82 11.74 7.60 18.71
CA PHE A 82 13.02 7.39 19.41
C PHE A 82 13.68 8.70 19.80
N ALA A 83 13.68 9.72 18.93
CA ALA A 83 14.30 11.00 19.23
C ALA A 83 13.34 11.98 19.94
N GLY A 84 12.07 11.63 20.11
CA GLY A 84 11.08 12.45 20.82
C GLY A 84 10.78 13.77 20.12
N MET A 85 11.03 13.87 18.81
CA MET A 85 10.76 15.09 18.07
C MET A 85 9.26 15.33 17.94
N ALA A 86 8.86 16.60 18.00
CA ALA A 86 7.49 16.99 17.74
C ALA A 86 7.12 16.68 16.27
N VAL A 87 5.87 16.26 16.05
CA VAL A 87 5.34 16.02 14.71
C VAL A 87 5.32 17.35 13.93
N PRO A 88 5.86 17.41 12.71
CA PRO A 88 5.83 18.62 11.89
C PRO A 88 4.41 19.16 11.70
N PRO A 89 4.18 20.49 11.84
CA PRO A 89 2.84 21.09 11.75
C PRO A 89 2.12 20.81 10.42
N GLN A 90 2.88 20.69 9.32
CA GLN A 90 2.36 20.39 7.99
C GLN A 90 1.72 19.00 7.96
N ILE A 91 2.37 18.02 8.60
CA ILE A 91 1.86 16.65 8.68
C ILE A 91 0.58 16.66 9.51
N ASN A 92 0.59 17.29 10.69
CA ASN A 92 -0.62 17.43 11.50
C ASN A 92 -1.76 18.13 10.76
N SER A 93 -1.47 19.16 9.96
CA SER A 93 -2.47 19.86 9.15
C SER A 93 -3.09 18.95 8.09
N ILE A 94 -2.27 18.17 7.39
CA ILE A 94 -2.74 17.19 6.39
C ILE A 94 -3.60 16.12 7.06
N LEU A 95 -3.14 15.55 8.20
CA LEU A 95 -3.89 14.54 8.92
C LEU A 95 -5.22 15.11 9.43
N ASN A 96 -5.23 16.32 10.00
CA ASN A 96 -6.46 16.97 10.48
C ASN A 96 -7.45 17.27 9.33
N ALA A 97 -6.96 17.68 8.16
CA ALA A 97 -7.81 17.91 6.99
C ALA A 97 -8.47 16.61 6.49
N LEU A 98 -7.76 15.49 6.58
CA LEU A 98 -8.22 14.19 6.06
C LEU A 98 -9.02 13.37 7.08
N TYR A 99 -8.77 13.53 8.38
CA TYR A 99 -9.30 12.70 9.46
C TYR A 99 -10.11 13.46 10.51
N GLY A 100 -10.04 14.78 10.51
CA GLY A 100 -10.58 15.63 11.55
C GLY A 100 -9.59 15.91 12.68
N PRO A 101 -9.81 16.99 13.45
CA PRO A 101 -8.92 17.38 14.55
C PRO A 101 -9.00 16.41 15.75
N ASP A 102 -10.16 15.81 16.00
CA ASP A 102 -10.44 14.98 17.20
C ASP A 102 -10.02 13.50 17.04
N LYS A 103 -9.02 13.23 16.22
CA LYS A 103 -8.58 11.86 15.92
C LYS A 103 -7.94 11.20 17.15
N ILE A 104 -8.28 9.94 17.38
CA ILE A 104 -7.87 9.13 18.53
C ILE A 104 -6.89 8.05 18.04
N ALA A 105 -5.75 7.88 18.71
CA ALA A 105 -4.83 6.80 18.38
C ALA A 105 -5.41 5.45 18.84
N LEU A 106 -5.70 4.55 17.89
CA LEU A 106 -6.18 3.20 18.20
C LEU A 106 -5.05 2.16 18.29
N CYS A 107 -3.85 2.50 17.82
CA CYS A 107 -2.70 1.60 17.81
C CYS A 107 -1.61 2.06 18.78
N GLY A 108 -0.86 1.12 19.36
CA GLY A 108 0.34 1.44 20.13
C GLY A 108 1.53 1.80 19.24
N LYS A 109 2.53 2.54 19.78
CA LYS A 109 3.78 2.90 19.08
C LYS A 109 4.47 1.68 18.49
N HIS A 110 4.50 0.57 19.24
CA HIS A 110 5.08 -0.70 18.80
C HIS A 110 4.43 -1.22 17.52
N ASN A 111 3.10 -1.32 17.51
CA ASN A 111 2.34 -1.88 16.40
C ASN A 111 2.47 -1.02 15.14
N VAL A 112 2.42 0.31 15.30
CA VAL A 112 2.63 1.27 14.21
C VAL A 112 4.02 1.11 13.60
N TYR A 113 5.04 1.03 14.46
CA TYR A 113 6.43 0.90 14.00
C TYR A 113 6.68 -0.45 13.33
N LEU A 114 6.13 -1.55 13.88
CA LEU A 114 6.16 -2.87 13.26
C LEU A 114 5.49 -2.86 11.89
N ALA A 115 4.29 -2.30 11.78
CA ALA A 115 3.58 -2.17 10.50
C ALA A 115 4.40 -1.37 9.48
N ALA A 116 5.01 -0.26 9.90
CA ALA A 116 5.87 0.55 9.04
C ALA A 116 7.09 -0.22 8.54
N CYS A 117 7.75 -1.02 9.39
CA CYS A 117 8.84 -1.92 8.99
C CYS A 117 8.39 -2.95 7.95
N LEU A 118 7.26 -3.63 8.18
CA LEU A 118 6.75 -4.66 7.27
C LEU A 118 6.34 -4.07 5.91
N LEU A 119 5.61 -2.95 5.92
CA LEU A 119 5.20 -2.27 4.70
C LEU A 119 6.41 -1.75 3.91
N THR A 120 7.38 -1.13 4.59
CA THR A 120 8.64 -0.66 3.96
C THR A 120 9.37 -1.83 3.32
N THR A 121 9.53 -2.94 4.03
CA THR A 121 10.15 -4.17 3.48
C THR A 121 9.44 -4.66 2.22
N GLN A 122 8.11 -4.65 2.21
CA GLN A 122 7.32 -5.01 1.02
C GLN A 122 7.55 -4.03 -0.14
N VAL A 123 7.60 -2.72 0.12
CA VAL A 123 7.83 -1.70 -0.91
C VAL A 123 9.22 -1.84 -1.53
N PHE A 124 10.26 -2.00 -0.71
CA PHE A 124 11.64 -2.23 -1.19
C PHE A 124 11.74 -3.46 -2.07
N ARG A 125 11.07 -4.54 -1.69
CA ARG A 125 11.00 -5.73 -2.53
C ARG A 125 10.32 -5.43 -3.86
N ARG A 126 9.15 -4.78 -3.86
CA ARG A 126 8.43 -4.45 -5.11
C ARG A 126 9.24 -3.53 -6.02
N PHE A 127 10.01 -2.62 -5.43
CA PHE A 127 10.99 -1.83 -6.16
C PHE A 127 12.07 -2.70 -6.79
N TYR A 128 12.75 -3.54 -6.01
CA TYR A 128 13.75 -4.47 -6.56
C TYR A 128 13.15 -5.33 -7.68
N ASP A 129 11.95 -5.87 -7.45
CA ASP A 129 11.27 -6.72 -8.41
C ASP A 129 10.99 -5.97 -9.71
N THR A 130 10.56 -4.72 -9.66
CA THR A 130 10.26 -3.96 -10.87
C THR A 130 11.50 -3.37 -11.55
N GLN A 131 12.56 -3.05 -10.81
CA GLN A 131 13.79 -2.52 -11.39
C GLN A 131 14.68 -3.60 -12.02
N LYS A 132 14.79 -4.77 -11.37
CA LYS A 132 15.82 -5.77 -11.68
C LYS A 132 15.28 -7.11 -12.12
N VAL A 133 14.10 -7.50 -11.65
CA VAL A 133 13.57 -8.87 -11.80
C VAL A 133 12.51 -8.94 -12.90
N SER A 134 11.69 -7.91 -13.05
CA SER A 134 10.55 -7.88 -13.96
C SER A 134 10.98 -7.48 -15.37
N VAL A 135 10.62 -8.31 -16.33
CA VAL A 135 10.77 -8.01 -17.75
C VAL A 135 9.43 -7.49 -18.26
N PHE A 136 9.39 -6.20 -18.58
CA PHE A 136 8.19 -5.57 -19.16
C PHE A 136 8.30 -5.64 -20.69
N GLY A 137 7.33 -6.30 -21.34
CA GLY A 137 7.27 -6.29 -22.80
C GLY A 137 7.03 -4.89 -23.35
N GLU A 138 7.68 -4.54 -24.46
CA GLU A 138 7.65 -3.17 -25.04
C GLU A 138 6.24 -2.68 -25.39
N GLN A 139 5.39 -3.61 -25.86
CA GLN A 139 3.99 -3.33 -26.21
C GLN A 139 3.03 -3.54 -25.04
N SER A 140 3.53 -3.88 -23.85
CA SER A 140 2.70 -4.10 -22.66
C SER A 140 2.22 -2.77 -22.09
N LYS A 141 0.91 -2.56 -22.07
CA LYS A 141 0.27 -1.36 -21.50
C LYS A 141 -0.54 -1.69 -20.26
N MET A 142 -0.83 -0.67 -19.46
CA MET A 142 -1.81 -0.69 -18.36
C MET A 142 -2.67 0.58 -18.41
N ASN A 143 -3.86 0.53 -17.83
CA ASN A 143 -4.73 1.69 -17.73
C ASN A 143 -4.11 2.77 -16.81
N LEU A 144 -4.17 4.04 -17.22
CA LEU A 144 -3.66 5.17 -16.44
C LEU A 144 -4.33 5.25 -15.05
N SER A 145 -5.59 4.84 -14.94
CA SER A 145 -6.28 4.77 -13.64
C SER A 145 -5.58 3.86 -12.65
N HIS A 146 -5.03 2.73 -13.09
CA HIS A 146 -4.27 1.82 -12.22
C HIS A 146 -2.98 2.46 -11.72
N TYR A 147 -2.32 3.23 -12.60
CA TYR A 147 -1.11 3.97 -12.24
C TYR A 147 -1.41 5.03 -11.18
N VAL A 148 -2.48 5.83 -11.37
CA VAL A 148 -2.88 6.88 -10.42
C VAL A 148 -3.35 6.29 -9.09
N VAL A 149 -4.24 5.29 -9.12
CA VAL A 149 -4.74 4.62 -7.92
C VAL A 149 -3.59 3.97 -7.14
N GLY A 150 -2.61 3.41 -7.84
CA GLY A 150 -1.40 2.91 -7.20
C GLY A 150 -0.70 3.98 -6.36
N HIS A 151 -0.48 5.17 -6.92
CA HIS A 151 0.25 6.24 -6.21
C HIS A 151 -0.53 6.72 -4.99
N LEU A 152 -1.83 6.93 -5.16
CA LEU A 152 -2.72 7.29 -4.06
C LEU A 152 -2.76 6.22 -2.97
N HIS A 153 -2.62 4.94 -3.33
CA HIS A 153 -2.62 3.85 -2.36
C HIS A 153 -1.38 3.86 -1.45
N TYR A 154 -0.16 4.03 -2.00
CA TYR A 154 1.06 4.03 -1.19
C TYR A 154 1.09 5.24 -0.24
N LEU A 155 0.82 6.44 -0.76
CA LEU A 155 0.71 7.65 0.06
C LEU A 155 -0.43 7.55 1.08
N GLY A 156 -1.60 7.11 0.64
CA GLY A 156 -2.76 6.94 1.50
C GLY A 156 -2.53 5.93 2.62
N THR A 157 -1.74 4.87 2.37
CA THR A 157 -1.43 3.85 3.37
C THR A 157 -0.55 4.43 4.48
N ILE A 158 0.43 5.26 4.12
CA ILE A 158 1.24 6.01 5.09
C ILE A 158 0.33 6.88 5.95
N LEU A 159 -0.54 7.69 5.33
CA LEU A 159 -1.44 8.58 6.05
C LEU A 159 -2.42 7.81 6.95
N ALA A 160 -2.93 6.67 6.50
CA ALA A 160 -3.82 5.83 7.28
C ALA A 160 -3.12 5.26 8.52
N VAL A 161 -1.87 4.80 8.39
CA VAL A 161 -1.09 4.34 9.54
C VAL A 161 -0.79 5.48 10.51
N LEU A 162 -0.42 6.67 10.01
CA LEU A 162 -0.14 7.83 10.86
C LEU A 162 -1.36 8.35 11.61
N CYS A 163 -2.57 8.19 11.07
CA CYS A 163 -3.77 8.64 11.77
C CYS A 163 -4.14 7.79 12.98
N GLU A 164 -3.77 6.52 12.94
CA GLU A 164 -3.96 5.58 14.05
C GLU A 164 -2.77 5.60 15.03
N ALA A 165 -1.75 6.43 14.75
CA ALA A 165 -0.49 6.46 15.45
C ALA A 165 -0.49 7.40 16.67
N PRO A 166 0.06 6.97 17.83
CA PRO A 166 0.31 7.86 18.96
C PRO A 166 1.25 9.00 18.58
N GLU A 167 1.19 10.14 19.26
CA GLU A 167 1.89 11.41 18.93
C GLU A 167 1.39 12.13 17.67
N PHE A 168 0.77 11.41 16.73
CA PHE A 168 0.12 12.01 15.56
C PHE A 168 -1.36 12.32 15.82
N ALA A 169 -1.98 11.66 16.81
CA ALA A 169 -3.37 11.84 17.21
C ALA A 169 -3.56 12.83 18.39
N TYR A 170 -4.78 13.37 18.55
CA TYR A 170 -5.13 14.36 19.58
C TYR A 170 -5.11 13.76 20.98
N THR A 171 -5.78 12.61 21.16
CA THR A 171 -5.71 11.81 22.39
C THR A 171 -4.77 10.63 22.17
N SER A 172 -3.59 10.69 22.79
CA SER A 172 -2.74 9.52 23.00
C SER A 172 -2.96 9.01 24.41
N GLU A 173 -3.89 8.08 24.61
CA GLU A 173 -3.99 7.40 25.91
C GLU A 173 -2.71 6.58 26.16
N SER A 174 -2.00 6.96 27.22
CA SER A 174 -0.86 6.28 27.81
C SER A 174 0.42 6.22 26.95
N HIS A 175 1.38 7.06 27.35
CA HIS A 175 2.80 7.07 26.97
C HIS A 175 3.55 5.77 27.31
N LYS A 176 3.07 4.60 26.88
CA LYS A 176 3.92 3.41 26.91
C LYS A 176 5.08 3.66 25.94
N GLN A 177 6.28 3.78 26.52
CA GLN A 177 7.52 3.84 25.75
C GLN A 177 7.55 2.68 24.76
N LEU A 178 8.11 2.94 23.58
CA LEU A 178 8.27 1.92 22.56
C LEU A 178 9.12 0.78 23.12
N ASN A 179 8.49 -0.36 23.40
CA ASN A 179 9.17 -1.57 23.82
C ASN A 179 9.25 -2.53 22.64
N LEU A 180 10.45 -2.67 22.06
CA LEU A 180 10.68 -3.57 20.93
C LEU A 180 10.85 -5.04 21.36
N ILE A 181 11.02 -5.29 22.66
CA ILE A 181 11.35 -6.60 23.23
C ILE A 181 10.06 -7.34 23.62
N THR A 182 9.07 -6.64 24.16
CA THR A 182 7.77 -7.23 24.55
C THR A 182 6.78 -7.18 23.39
N THR A 183 6.96 -8.06 22.42
CA THR A 183 6.00 -8.25 21.30
C THR A 183 4.79 -9.07 21.78
N SER A 184 3.57 -8.62 21.48
CA SER A 184 2.36 -9.38 21.75
C SER A 184 2.32 -10.68 20.92
N ILE A 185 1.54 -11.67 21.37
CA ILE A 185 1.27 -12.87 20.57
C ILE A 185 0.61 -12.48 19.23
N SER A 186 -0.29 -11.50 19.27
CA SER A 186 -0.95 -10.96 18.06
C SER A 186 0.05 -10.35 17.07
N ASP A 187 1.07 -9.64 17.54
CA ASP A 187 2.13 -9.07 16.70
C ASP A 187 2.96 -10.18 16.04
N LYS A 188 3.33 -11.21 16.81
CA LYS A 188 4.07 -12.36 16.30
C LYS A 188 3.28 -13.12 15.23
N ILE A 189 1.99 -13.37 15.48
CA ILE A 189 1.09 -14.02 14.52
C ILE A 189 0.97 -13.17 13.24
N SER A 190 0.77 -11.86 13.38
CA SER A 190 0.63 -10.95 12.24
C SER A 190 1.90 -10.89 11.39
N ALA A 191 3.06 -10.79 12.05
CA ALA A 191 4.35 -10.83 11.38
C ALA A 191 4.59 -12.19 10.70
N LEU A 192 4.24 -13.30 11.33
CA LEU A 192 4.34 -14.64 10.74
C LEU A 192 3.47 -14.77 9.49
N ILE A 193 2.19 -14.37 9.57
CA ILE A 193 1.27 -14.37 8.42
C ILE A 193 1.84 -13.52 7.28
N PHE A 194 2.33 -12.32 7.61
CA PHE A 194 2.98 -11.45 6.63
C PHE A 194 4.18 -12.15 5.97
N LEU A 195 5.08 -12.75 6.75
CA LEU A 195 6.28 -13.42 6.22
C LEU A 195 5.93 -14.64 5.36
N CYS A 196 4.93 -15.43 5.76
CA CYS A 196 4.41 -16.56 4.98
C CYS A 196 3.84 -16.08 3.65
N ALA A 197 2.97 -15.06 3.66
CA ALA A 197 2.41 -14.47 2.45
C ALA A 197 3.49 -13.83 1.56
N TRP A 198 4.47 -13.16 2.18
CA TRP A 198 5.60 -12.55 1.50
C TRP A 198 6.44 -13.62 0.78
N LYS A 199 6.81 -14.70 1.46
CA LYS A 199 7.54 -15.83 0.85
C LYS A 199 6.73 -16.46 -0.28
N HIS A 200 5.45 -16.75 -0.04
CA HIS A 200 4.57 -17.34 -1.07
C HIS A 200 4.50 -16.49 -2.34
N GLN A 201 4.38 -15.17 -2.17
CA GLN A 201 4.39 -14.23 -3.29
C GLN A 201 5.71 -14.27 -4.09
N GLN A 202 6.83 -14.63 -3.45
CA GLN A 202 8.15 -14.75 -4.10
C GLN A 202 8.23 -16.00 -4.95
N ASP A 203 7.77 -17.12 -4.41
CA ASP A 203 7.81 -18.41 -5.08
C ASP A 203 6.96 -18.38 -6.38
N ILE A 204 5.80 -17.72 -6.35
CA ILE A 204 4.97 -17.50 -7.55
C ILE A 204 5.74 -16.69 -8.61
N GLY A 205 6.38 -15.59 -8.19
CA GLY A 205 7.11 -14.72 -9.12
C GLY A 205 8.29 -15.41 -9.81
N GLN A 206 8.93 -16.38 -9.15
CA GLN A 206 10.01 -17.18 -9.73
C GLN A 206 9.49 -18.27 -10.69
N SER A 207 8.34 -18.89 -10.38
CA SER A 207 7.73 -19.92 -11.23
C SER A 207 7.34 -19.39 -12.62
N THR A 208 6.86 -18.15 -12.71
CA THR A 208 6.47 -17.51 -13.98
C THR A 208 7.63 -17.07 -14.88
N LYS A 209 8.89 -17.29 -14.48
CA LYS A 209 10.09 -16.94 -15.25
C LYS A 209 10.69 -18.08 -16.08
N LYS A 210 10.19 -19.30 -15.92
CA LYS A 210 10.48 -20.43 -16.81
C LYS A 210 9.49 -20.44 -17.98
#